data_AF-A0A1G4NUA0-F1
#
_entry.id   AF-A0A1G4NUA0-F1
#
_cell.length_a   1.000
_cell.length_b   1.000
_cell.length_c   1.000
_cell.angle_alpha   90.00
_cell.angle_beta   90.00
_cell.angle_gamma   90.00
#
_symmetry.space_group_name_H-M   'P 1'
#
loop_
_entity.id
_entity.type
_entity.pdbx_description
1 polymer ?
#
loop_
_entity_poly.entity_id
_entity_poly.type
_entity_poly.pdbx_seq_one_letter_code
_entity_poly.pdbx_strand_id
1 'polypeptide(L)' 'MHIFWDNIWKFPKFILSVFLGFFLTAAYPFLQLSKSRKILYVIMIIVAVNLYLLYIILKYMLGYT' A
#
# COMPACT_ATOMS: atom_id res chain seq x y z
N MET A 1 -35.29 10.15 15.09
CA MET A 1 -34.16 10.70 14.31
C MET A 1 -32.84 9.96 14.55
N HIS A 2 -32.49 9.55 15.77
CA HIS A 2 -31.24 8.82 16.06
C HIS A 2 -31.07 7.51 15.25
N ILE A 3 -32.15 6.72 15.12
CA ILE A 3 -32.15 5.42 14.43
C ILE A 3 -31.78 5.55 12.94
N PHE A 4 -32.19 6.65 12.29
CA PHE A 4 -31.90 6.88 10.88
C PHE A 4 -30.40 7.15 10.66
N TRP A 5 -29.83 8.05 11.47
CA TRP A 5 -28.41 8.38 11.40
C TRP A 5 -27.52 7.20 11.81
N ASP A 6 -27.91 6.41 12.81
CA ASP A 6 -27.22 5.17 13.18
C ASP A 6 -27.17 4.16 12.02
N ASN A 7 -28.25 4.06 11.24
CA ASN A 7 -28.30 3.14 10.10
C ASN A 7 -27.44 3.62 8.94
N ILE A 8 -27.36 4.93 8.70
CA ILE A 8 -26.46 5.49 7.67
C ILE A 8 -25.00 5.17 8.01
N TRP A 9 -24.58 5.31 9.27
CA TRP A 9 -23.20 5.04 9.69
C TRP A 9 -22.78 3.57 9.59
N LYS A 10 -23.74 2.62 9.61
CA LYS A 10 -23.44 1.19 9.45
C LYS A 10 -22.90 0.87 8.05
N PHE A 11 -23.34 1.58 7.02
CA PHE A 11 -22.98 1.28 5.64
C PHE A 11 -21.50 1.62 5.31
N PRO A 12 -20.97 2.81 5.62
CA PRO A 12 -19.54 3.09 5.49
C PRO A 12 -18.67 2.13 6.32
N LYS A 13 -19.12 1.80 7.55
CA LYS A 13 -18.41 0.87 8.42
C LYS A 13 -18.33 -0.53 7.82
N PHE A 14 -19.41 -0.99 7.20
CA PHE A 14 -19.42 -2.25 6.47
C PHE A 14 -18.45 -2.23 5.29
N ILE A 15 -18.48 -1.20 4.44
CA ILE A 15 -17.57 -1.07 3.30
C ILE A 15 -16.12 -1.07 3.78
N LEU A 16 -15.79 -0.28 4.80
CA LEU A 16 -14.44 -0.25 5.38
C LEU A 16 -14.02 -1.63 5.92
N SER A 17 -14.92 -2.33 6.63
CA SER A 17 -14.62 -3.66 7.16
C SER A 17 -14.37 -4.68 6.05
N VAL A 18 -15.19 -4.67 4.99
CA VAL A 18 -15.02 -5.57 3.84
C VAL A 18 -13.74 -5.23 3.09
N PHE A 19 -13.50 -3.95 2.87
CA PHE A 19 -12.29 -3.49 2.18
C PHE A 19 -11.03 -3.85 2.94
N LEU A 20 -11.00 -3.62 4.25
CA LEU A 20 -9.86 -4.00 5.10
C LEU A 20 -9.68 -5.53 5.15
N GLY A 21 -10.76 -6.30 5.30
CA GLY A 21 -10.68 -7.76 5.29
C GLY A 21 -10.14 -8.30 3.95
N PHE A 22 -10.72 -7.83 2.85
CA PHE A 22 -10.27 -8.18 1.50
C PHE A 22 -8.82 -7.77 1.27
N PHE A 23 -8.44 -6.55 1.63
CA PHE A 23 -7.08 -6.04 1.46
C PHE A 23 -6.08 -6.86 2.27
N LEU A 24 -6.38 -7.20 3.53
CA LEU A 24 -5.50 -8.02 4.36
C LEU A 24 -5.36 -9.45 3.82
N THR A 25 -6.45 -10.06 3.37
CA THR A 25 -6.39 -11.41 2.77
C THR A 25 -5.63 -11.40 1.44
N ALA A 26 -5.88 -10.42 0.57
CA ALA A 26 -5.18 -10.27 -0.70
C ALA A 26 -3.71 -9.88 -0.52
N ALA A 27 -3.39 -9.11 0.53
CA ALA A 27 -2.02 -8.74 0.89
C ALA A 27 -1.26 -9.86 1.62
N TYR A 28 -1.95 -10.88 2.15
CA TYR A 28 -1.33 -11.94 2.95
C TYR A 28 -0.17 -12.66 2.23
N PRO A 29 -0.27 -13.06 0.95
CA PRO A 29 0.85 -13.66 0.24
C PRO A 29 2.07 -12.73 0.15
N PHE A 30 1.85 -11.43 -0.04
CA PHE A 30 2.92 -10.43 -0.07
C PHE A 30 3.58 -10.28 1.31
N LEU A 31 2.79 -10.27 2.39
CA LEU A 31 3.29 -10.27 3.77
C LEU A 31 4.06 -11.55 4.10
N GLN A 32 3.65 -12.69 3.54
CA GLN A 32 4.33 -13.97 3.70
C GLN A 32 5.67 -14.00 2.94
N LEU A 33 5.72 -13.46 1.72
CA LEU A 33 6.97 -13.29 0.96
C LEU A 33 7.98 -12.43 1.74
N SER A 34 7.51 -11.40 2.44
CA SER A 34 8.36 -10.55 3.28
C SER A 34 8.97 -11.26 4.49
N LYS A 35 8.48 -12.44 4.92
CA LYS A 35 9.08 -13.18 6.05
C LYS A 35 10.43 -13.81 5.69
N SER A 36 10.68 -14.07 4.41
CA SER A 36 11.97 -14.57 3.95
C SER A 36 12.96 -13.41 3.87
N ARG A 37 14.01 -13.41 4.72
CA ARG A 37 15.03 -12.35 4.72
C ARG A 37 15.65 -12.15 3.34
N LYS A 38 15.86 -13.23 2.58
CA LYS A 38 16.40 -13.18 1.21
C LYS A 38 15.48 -12.42 0.26
N ILE A 39 14.17 -12.70 0.30
CA ILE A 39 13.17 -12.03 -0.54
C ILE A 39 13.02 -10.56 -0.12
N LEU A 40 13.06 -10.29 1.19
CA LEU A 40 13.01 -8.93 1.72
C LEU A 40 14.19 -8.08 1.20
N TYR A 41 15.41 -8.62 1.20
CA TYR A 41 16.56 -7.92 0.59
C TYR A 41 16.37 -7.64 -0.90
N VAL A 42 15.85 -8.61 -1.67
CA VAL A 42 15.56 -8.42 -3.10
C VAL A 42 14.52 -7.32 -3.32
N ILE A 43 13.44 -7.31 -2.54
CA ILE A 43 12.41 -6.26 -2.60
C ILE A 43 13.02 -4.90 -2.26
N MET A 44 13.83 -4.80 -1.20
CA MET A 44 14.47 -3.54 -0.83
C MET A 44 15.41 -3.01 -1.91
N ILE A 45 16.18 -3.87 -2.56
CA ILE A 45 17.06 -3.47 -3.67
C ILE A 45 16.22 -2.94 -4.84
N ILE A 46 15.15 -3.65 -5.22
CA ILE A 46 14.25 -3.21 -6.29
C ILE A 46 13.65 -1.83 -5.96
N VAL A 47 13.16 -1.62 -4.74
CA VAL A 47 12.61 -0.34 -4.30
C VAL A 47 13.67 0.77 -4.34
N ALA A 48 14.88 0.51 -3.85
CA ALA A 48 15.98 1.47 -3.86
C ALA A 48 16.38 1.87 -5.29
N VAL A 49 16.48 0.90 -6.21
CA VAL A 49 16.77 1.15 -7.63
C VAL A 49 15.68 2.02 -8.26
N ASN A 50 14.41 1.73 -8.00
CA ASN A 50 13.30 2.52 -8.53
C ASN A 50 13.32 3.96 -7.99
N LEU A 51 13.58 4.15 -6.70
CA LEU A 51 13.69 5.49 -6.10
C LEU A 51 14.88 6.26 -6.67
N TYR A 52 16.01 5.58 -6.87
CA TYR A 52 17.19 6.18 -7.49
C TYR A 52 16.91 6.60 -8.95
N LEU A 53 16.24 5.74 -9.71
CA LEU A 53 15.84 6.06 -11.09
C LEU A 53 14.87 7.24 -11.13
N LEU A 54 13.88 7.27 -10.22
CA LEU A 54 12.94 8.38 -10.08
C LEU A 54 13.70 9.68 -9.76
N TYR A 55 14.65 9.62 -8.82
CA TYR A 55 15.50 10.76 -8.49
C TYR A 55 16.29 11.26 -9.71
N ILE A 56 16.89 10.36 -10.49
CA ILE A 56 17.61 10.72 -11.71
C ILE A 56 16.67 11.41 -12.71
N ILE A 57 15.49 10.84 -12.95
CA ILE A 57 14.51 11.39 -13.88
C ILE A 57 14.15 12.81 -13.45
N LEU A 58 13.81 13.00 -12.17
CA LEU A 58 13.50 14.32 -11.62
C LEU A 58 14.70 15.27 -11.73
N LYS A 59 15.91 14.82 -11.40
CA LYS A 59 17.15 15.60 -11.53
C LYS A 59 17.30 16.14 -12.96
N TYR A 60 17.10 15.29 -13.96
CA TYR A 60 17.15 15.69 -15.37
C TYR A 60 16.01 16.62 -15.78
N MET A 61 14.77 16.38 -15.31
CA MET A 61 13.63 17.23 -15.61
C MET A 61 13.79 18.65 -15.05
N LEU A 62 14.41 18.78 -13.87
CA LEU A 62 14.67 20.06 -13.22
C LEU A 62 15.94 20.77 -13.72
N GLY A 63 16.70 20.16 -14.65
CA GLY A 63 17.91 20.76 -15.19
C GLY A 63 19.04 20.88 -14.18
N TYR A 64 18.98 20.16 -13.06
CA TYR A 64 20.09 20.04 -12.14
C TYR A 64 21.13 19.11 -12.78
N THR A 65 22.15 19.65 -13.45
CA THR A 65 23.31 18.88 -13.94
C THR A 65 24.34 18.72 -12.85
#